data_AF-W2CQI6-F1
#
_entry.id   AF-W2CQI6-F1
#
_cell.length_a   1.000
_cell.length_b   1.000
_cell.length_c   1.000
_cell.angle_alpha   90.00
_cell.angle_beta   90.00
_cell.angle_gamma   90.00
#
_symmetry.space_group_name_H-M   'P 1'
#
loop_
_entity.id
_entity.type
_entity.pdbx_description
1 polymer ?
#
loop_
_entity_poly.entity_id
_entity_poly.type
_entity_poly.pdbx_seq_one_letter_code
_entity_poly.pdbx_strand_id
1 'polypeptide(L)'
;MRGMNYVITAVVLAGIVAAGIYFQRKKNGNYLPIARKTMDKLSLFDVKEFFLQNTRPLAEGCKAVVLKMGREQAQQMQIDLSENTGVSYYILAYYDEKQHKVLDGYTLVETKAIDSHLAEAFGSKDMLIVE
;
A
#
# COMPACT_ATOMS: atom_id res chain seq x y z
N MET A 1 5.25 22.36 -13.95
CA MET A 1 5.01 21.34 -12.90
C MET A 1 3.53 21.02 -12.94
N ARG A 2 3.13 19.89 -13.53
CA ARG A 2 1.72 19.44 -13.50
C ARG A 2 1.43 19.03 -12.06
N GLY A 3 0.47 19.69 -11.42
CA GLY A 3 0.00 19.30 -10.09
C GLY A 3 -0.58 17.89 -10.16
N MET A 4 0.02 16.97 -9.41
CA MET A 4 -0.59 15.69 -9.08
C MET A 4 -1.85 16.00 -8.27
N ASN A 5 -3.00 15.81 -8.90
CA ASN A 5 -4.31 15.94 -8.28
C ASN A 5 -4.62 14.65 -7.53
N TYR A 6 -5.19 14.75 -6.32
CA TYR A 6 -5.51 13.60 -5.49
C TYR A 6 -7.00 13.28 -5.48
N VAL A 7 -7.26 12.00 -5.18
CA VAL A 7 -8.45 11.44 -4.52
C VAL A 7 -9.53 10.85 -5.44
N ILE A 8 -9.38 9.57 -5.76
CA ILE A 8 -10.54 8.67 -5.84
C ILE A 8 -10.49 7.73 -4.65
N THR A 9 -11.42 7.96 -3.73
CA THR A 9 -11.64 7.08 -2.59
C THR A 9 -12.45 5.89 -3.02
N ALA A 10 -11.93 4.69 -2.87
CA ALA A 10 -12.66 3.48 -3.19
C ALA A 10 -12.52 2.46 -2.06
N VAL A 11 -13.47 2.51 -1.12
CA VAL A 11 -13.65 1.49 -0.07
C VAL A 11 -13.77 0.09 -0.70
N VAL A 12 -14.41 -0.01 -1.88
CA VAL A 12 -14.56 -1.26 -2.63
C VAL A 12 -13.22 -1.78 -3.17
N LEU A 13 -12.32 -0.89 -3.60
CA LEU A 13 -11.02 -1.30 -4.14
C LEU A 13 -10.08 -1.81 -3.03
N ALA A 14 -10.19 -1.31 -1.80
CA ALA A 14 -9.37 -1.75 -0.69
C ALA A 14 -9.46 -3.27 -0.46
N GLY A 15 -10.69 -3.82 -0.48
CA GLY A 15 -10.92 -5.26 -0.35
C GLY A 15 -10.37 -6.08 -1.53
N ILE A 16 -10.44 -5.52 -2.75
CA ILE A 16 -9.94 -6.19 -3.95
C ILE A 16 -8.40 -6.21 -3.96
N VAL A 17 -7.76 -5.11 -3.58
CA VAL A 17 -6.30 -5.01 -3.43
C VAL A 17 -5.82 -5.97 -2.34
N ALA A 18 -6.50 -5.99 -1.20
CA ALA A 18 -6.24 -6.92 -0.11
C ALA A 18 -6.29 -8.39 -0.55
N ALA A 19 -7.37 -8.79 -1.23
CA ALA A 19 -7.51 -10.13 -1.80
C ALA A 19 -6.44 -10.42 -2.86
N GLY A 20 -6.10 -9.43 -3.70
CA GLY A 20 -5.06 -9.55 -4.71
C GLY A 20 -3.68 -9.86 -4.11
N ILE A 21 -3.32 -9.20 -3.00
CA ILE A 21 -2.09 -9.47 -2.26
C ILE A 21 -2.12 -10.91 -1.72
N TYR A 22 -3.23 -11.32 -1.10
CA TYR A 22 -3.37 -12.70 -0.60
C TYR A 22 -3.20 -13.75 -1.71
N PHE A 23 -3.88 -13.59 -2.84
CA PHE A 23 -3.78 -14.51 -3.98
C PHE A 23 -2.38 -14.55 -4.58
N GLN A 24 -1.70 -13.40 -4.68
CA GLN A 24 -0.33 -13.33 -5.19
C GLN A 24 0.65 -14.09 -4.28
N ARG A 25 0.54 -13.91 -2.95
CA ARG A 25 1.35 -14.65 -1.98
C ARG A 25 1.10 -16.15 -2.04
N LYS A 26 -0.17 -16.55 -2.17
CA LYS A 26 -0.55 -17.97 -2.31
C LYS A 26 -0.02 -18.59 -3.61
N LYS A 27 -0.11 -17.87 -4.74
CA LYS A 27 0.30 -18.36 -6.07
C LYS A 27 1.81 -18.55 -6.19
N ASN A 28 2.61 -17.65 -5.61
CA ASN A 28 4.06 -17.71 -5.73
C ASN A 28 4.70 -18.82 -4.87
N GLY A 29 3.91 -19.64 -4.16
CA GLY A 29 4.36 -20.78 -3.35
C GLY A 29 5.27 -20.43 -2.18
N ASN A 30 5.70 -19.16 -2.13
CA ASN A 30 6.58 -18.57 -1.16
C ASN A 30 5.83 -17.43 -0.49
N TYR A 31 5.86 -17.46 0.83
CA TYR A 31 5.85 -16.29 1.69
C TYR A 31 7.10 -15.43 1.39
N LEU A 32 7.34 -15.05 0.11
CA LEU A 32 8.48 -14.23 -0.25
C LEU A 32 8.49 -13.04 0.70
N PRO A 33 9.65 -12.73 1.30
CA PRO A 33 9.73 -11.66 2.27
C PRO A 33 9.24 -10.39 1.60
N ILE A 34 8.10 -9.90 2.05
CA ILE A 34 7.60 -8.60 1.66
C ILE A 34 8.71 -7.63 2.03
N ALA A 35 9.12 -6.76 1.10
CA ALA A 35 10.09 -5.73 1.43
C ALA A 35 9.55 -4.93 2.61
N ARG A 36 10.29 -4.89 3.71
CA ARG A 36 9.89 -4.15 4.92
C ARG A 36 10.71 -2.89 5.06
N LYS A 37 10.05 -1.78 5.34
CA LYS A 37 10.68 -0.51 5.67
C LYS A 37 10.13 -0.02 6.99
N THR A 38 10.99 0.11 7.99
CA THR A 38 10.63 0.71 9.28
C THR A 38 11.03 2.18 9.29
N MET A 39 10.15 3.06 9.72
CA MET A 39 10.44 4.49 9.84
C MET A 39 9.64 5.12 10.97
N ASP A 40 10.21 6.11 11.66
CA ASP A 40 9.49 6.74 12.77
C ASP A 40 8.25 7.50 12.33
N LYS A 41 8.29 8.16 11.17
CA LYS A 41 7.18 8.91 10.60
C LYS A 41 7.10 8.71 9.09
N LEU A 42 5.97 8.21 8.59
CA LEU A 42 5.68 8.10 7.16
C LEU A 42 4.99 9.38 6.67
N SER A 43 5.60 10.07 5.71
CA SER A 43 5.01 11.26 5.10
C SER A 43 4.39 10.96 3.74
N LEU A 44 3.50 11.86 3.29
CA LEU A 44 3.01 11.81 1.91
C LEU A 44 4.17 11.97 0.90
N PHE A 45 5.23 12.69 1.26
CA PHE A 45 6.43 12.82 0.44
C PHE A 45 7.13 11.46 0.26
N ASP A 46 7.36 10.71 1.33
CA ASP A 46 7.99 9.38 1.27
C ASP A 46 7.20 8.40 0.39
N VAL A 47 5.87 8.47 0.49
CA VAL A 47 4.96 7.68 -0.36
C VAL A 47 5.15 8.02 -1.84
N LYS A 48 5.15 9.31 -2.20
CA LYS A 48 5.35 9.73 -3.59
C LYS A 48 6.74 9.34 -4.08
N GLU A 49 7.76 9.57 -3.26
CA GLU A 49 9.15 9.25 -3.60
C GLU A 49 9.31 7.75 -3.87
N PHE A 50 8.67 6.90 -3.06
CA PHE A 50 8.65 5.45 -3.30
C PHE A 50 8.14 5.11 -4.71
N PHE A 51 7.01 5.68 -5.14
CA PHE A 51 6.45 5.38 -6.46
C PHE A 51 7.26 6.01 -7.60
N LEU A 52 7.83 7.21 -7.38
CA LEU A 52 8.74 7.85 -8.35
C LEU A 52 10.04 7.06 -8.54
N GLN A 53 10.63 6.52 -7.49
CA GLN A 53 11.86 5.72 -7.60
C GLN A 53 11.58 4.34 -8.20
N ASN A 54 10.41 3.77 -7.91
CA ASN A 54 9.98 2.50 -8.47
C ASN A 54 9.23 2.67 -9.81
N THR A 55 9.68 3.60 -10.67
CA THR A 55 9.12 3.82 -12.01
C THR A 55 9.41 2.60 -12.90
N ARG A 56 8.63 1.54 -12.72
CA ARG A 56 8.51 0.47 -13.69
C ARG A 56 7.68 1.01 -14.87
N PRO A 57 7.84 0.50 -16.09
CA PRO A 57 6.86 0.75 -17.15
C PRO A 57 5.52 0.18 -16.68
N LEU A 58 4.69 1.04 -16.12
CA LEU A 58 3.36 0.68 -15.66
C LEU A 58 2.49 0.54 -16.92
N ALA A 59 1.90 -0.64 -17.08
CA ALA A 59 0.91 -0.84 -18.13
C ALA A 59 -0.27 0.11 -17.90
N GLU A 60 -0.89 0.55 -18.99
CA GLU A 60 -2.08 1.40 -18.95
C GLU A 60 -3.18 0.75 -18.09
N GLY A 61 -3.64 1.45 -17.04
CA GLY A 61 -4.60 0.93 -16.06
C GLY A 61 -3.98 0.46 -14.74
N CYS A 62 -2.67 0.61 -14.56
CA CYS A 62 -2.02 0.42 -13.27
C CYS A 62 -2.08 1.67 -12.41
N LYS A 63 -2.45 1.52 -11.13
CA LYS A 63 -2.54 2.60 -10.15
C LYS A 63 -1.60 2.35 -8.99
N ALA A 64 -0.89 3.39 -8.55
CA ALA A 64 -0.17 3.34 -7.29
C ALA A 64 -1.17 3.44 -6.14
N VAL A 65 -1.11 2.51 -5.20
CA VAL A 65 -2.03 2.42 -4.08
C VAL A 65 -1.29 2.29 -2.76
N VAL A 66 -1.81 2.97 -1.73
CA VAL A 66 -1.39 2.81 -0.35
C VAL A 66 -2.55 2.25 0.45
N LEU A 67 -2.37 1.07 1.04
CA LEU A 67 -3.35 0.43 1.89
C LEU A 67 -2.92 0.55 3.35
N LYS A 68 -3.75 1.18 4.18
CA LYS A 68 -3.63 1.11 5.63
C LYS A 68 -4.07 -0.28 6.08
N MET A 69 -3.21 -0.96 6.82
CA MET A 69 -3.45 -2.34 7.22
C MET A 69 -3.77 -2.43 8.71
N GLY A 70 -4.98 -2.89 9.00
CA GLY A 70 -5.35 -3.34 10.34
C GLY A 70 -4.78 -4.73 10.66
N ARG A 71 -4.73 -5.09 11.95
CA ARG A 71 -4.27 -6.42 12.39
C ARG A 71 -5.07 -7.56 11.76
N GLU A 72 -6.39 -7.40 11.65
CA GLU A 72 -7.27 -8.41 11.03
C GLU A 72 -6.93 -8.63 9.55
N GLN A 73 -6.73 -7.54 8.80
CA GLN A 73 -6.33 -7.61 7.39
C GLN A 73 -4.96 -8.27 7.22
N ALA A 74 -4.01 -7.99 8.12
CA ALA A 74 -2.70 -8.62 8.10
C ALA A 74 -2.78 -10.13 8.33
N GLN A 75 -3.60 -10.57 9.29
CA GLN A 75 -3.85 -11.99 9.55
C GLN A 75 -4.46 -12.67 8.32
N GLN A 76 -5.46 -12.05 7.69
CA GLN A 76 -6.06 -12.55 6.45
C GLN A 76 -5.04 -12.67 5.30
N MET A 77 -4.12 -11.70 5.20
CA MET A 77 -3.03 -11.71 4.21
C MET A 77 -1.82 -12.57 4.61
N GLN A 78 -1.88 -13.23 5.78
CA GLN A 78 -0.78 -13.99 6.38
C GLN A 78 0.52 -13.18 6.48
N ILE A 79 0.41 -11.89 6.80
CA ILE A 79 1.53 -10.98 7.02
C ILE A 79 1.84 -10.97 8.51
N ASP A 80 3.03 -11.45 8.87
CA ASP A 80 3.51 -11.38 10.25
C ASP A 80 3.83 -9.93 10.63
N LEU A 81 2.92 -9.30 11.37
CA LEU A 81 3.15 -7.98 11.94
C LEU A 81 4.08 -8.12 13.14
N SER A 82 4.97 -7.14 13.33
CA SER A 82 5.75 -7.09 14.57
C SER A 82 4.81 -6.95 15.79
N GLU A 83 5.13 -7.61 16.89
CA GLU A 83 4.34 -7.53 18.13
C GLU A 83 4.41 -6.14 18.82
N ASN A 84 5.15 -5.19 18.24
CA ASN A 84 5.28 -3.85 18.79
C ASN A 84 3.91 -3.16 18.87
N THR A 85 3.52 -2.87 20.11
CA THR A 85 2.37 -2.02 20.41
C THR A 85 2.76 -0.57 20.12
N GLY A 86 2.03 0.10 19.22
CA GLY A 86 2.28 1.51 18.87
C GLY A 86 2.84 1.77 17.47
N VAL A 87 2.96 0.75 16.61
CA VAL A 87 3.23 0.95 15.18
C VAL A 87 1.98 0.70 14.34
N SER A 88 1.83 1.51 13.29
CA SER A 88 0.85 1.38 12.22
C SER A 88 1.51 0.78 10.98
N TYR A 89 0.71 0.07 10.18
CA TYR A 89 1.19 -0.68 9.03
C TYR A 89 0.54 -0.17 7.74
N TYR A 90 1.35 0.02 6.71
CA TYR A 90 0.90 0.45 5.39
C TYR A 90 1.54 -0.40 4.30
N ILE A 91 0.78 -0.79 3.28
CA ILE A 91 1.33 -1.41 2.07
C ILE A 91 1.35 -0.38 0.96
N LEU A 92 2.51 -0.20 0.34
CA LEU A 92 2.67 0.55 -0.89
C LEU A 92 2.77 -0.46 -2.04
N ALA A 93 1.84 -0.39 -2.99
CA ALA A 93 1.73 -1.36 -4.06
C ALA A 93 1.27 -0.71 -5.38
N TYR A 94 1.43 -1.44 -6.48
CA TYR A 94 0.77 -1.12 -7.74
C TYR A 94 -0.36 -2.10 -7.98
N TYR A 95 -1.52 -1.59 -8.37
CA TYR A 95 -2.71 -2.38 -8.69
C TYR A 95 -3.07 -2.24 -10.16
N ASP A 96 -3.13 -3.34 -10.88
CA ASP A 96 -3.64 -3.41 -12.26
C ASP A 96 -5.16 -3.60 -12.20
N GLU A 97 -5.90 -2.55 -12.56
CA GLU A 97 -7.36 -2.57 -12.56
C GLU A 97 -7.94 -3.50 -13.64
N LYS A 98 -7.25 -3.65 -14.78
CA LYS A 98 -7.73 -4.48 -15.90
C LYS A 98 -7.64 -5.96 -15.55
N GLN A 99 -6.57 -6.35 -14.85
CA GLN A 99 -6.35 -7.74 -14.44
C GLN A 99 -6.87 -8.05 -13.03
N HIS A 100 -7.33 -7.04 -12.30
CA HIS A 100 -7.68 -7.10 -10.88
C HIS A 100 -6.58 -7.74 -10.02
N LYS A 101 -5.32 -7.33 -10.23
CA LYS A 101 -4.15 -7.93 -9.56
C LYS A 101 -3.23 -6.88 -8.98
N VAL A 102 -2.67 -7.19 -7.82
CA VAL A 102 -1.52 -6.45 -7.29
C VAL A 102 -0.26 -6.91 -8.02
N LEU A 103 0.60 -5.97 -8.40
CA LEU A 103 1.88 -6.25 -9.05
C LEU A 103 2.95 -6.61 -8.02
N ASP A 104 3.93 -7.42 -8.43
CA ASP A 104 5.04 -7.81 -7.56
C ASP A 104 5.89 -6.59 -7.13
N GLY A 105 6.50 -6.67 -5.94
CA GLY A 105 7.37 -5.61 -5.41
C GLY A 105 6.67 -4.59 -4.51
N TYR A 106 5.51 -4.92 -3.96
CA TYR A 106 4.88 -4.13 -2.90
C TYR A 106 5.73 -4.16 -1.61
N THR A 107 5.66 -3.08 -0.85
CA THR A 107 6.46 -2.85 0.36
C THR A 107 5.55 -2.63 1.55
N LEU A 108 5.84 -3.33 2.66
CA LEU A 108 5.25 -3.09 3.96
C LEU A 108 6.04 -2.01 4.69
N VAL A 109 5.37 -0.93 5.06
CA VAL A 109 5.91 0.13 5.90
C VAL A 109 5.38 -0.03 7.31
N GLU A 110 6.30 -0.07 8.27
CA GLU A 110 6.01 -0.07 9.70
C GLU A 110 6.38 1.32 10.25
N THR A 111 5.41 2.04 10.83
CA THR A 111 5.65 3.41 11.28
C THR A 111 4.92 3.79 12.57
N LYS A 112 5.52 4.66 13.39
CA LYS A 112 4.91 5.12 14.64
C LYS A 112 3.90 6.24 14.41
N ALA A 113 4.09 7.03 13.36
CA ALA A 113 3.24 8.18 13.04
C ALA A 113 3.15 8.43 11.53
N ILE A 114 2.14 9.18 11.12
CA ILE A 114 2.06 9.75 9.77
C ILE A 114 2.09 11.28 9.84
N ASP A 115 2.48 11.95 8.76
CA ASP A 115 2.33 13.41 8.67
C ASP A 115 0.88 13.84 8.46
N SER A 116 0.59 15.12 8.68
CA SER A 116 -0.76 15.67 8.54
C SER A 116 -1.27 15.54 7.11
N HIS A 117 -0.41 15.69 6.10
CA HIS A 117 -0.81 15.57 4.70
C HIS A 117 -1.24 14.15 4.33
N LEU A 118 -0.52 13.12 4.81
CA LEU A 118 -0.92 11.73 4.59
C LEU A 118 -2.18 11.40 5.39
N ALA A 119 -2.30 11.92 6.62
CA ALA A 119 -3.51 11.75 7.43
C ALA A 119 -4.74 12.38 6.76
N GLU A 120 -4.63 13.60 6.25
CA GLU A 120 -5.68 14.30 5.51
C GLU A 120 -6.05 13.57 4.22
N ALA A 121 -5.06 13.05 3.49
CA ALA A 121 -5.30 12.25 2.30
C ALA A 121 -6.14 11.02 2.64
N PHE A 122 -5.75 10.25 3.68
CA PHE A 122 -6.50 9.08 4.16
C PHE A 122 -7.87 9.46 4.69
N GLY A 123 -8.00 10.56 5.43
CA GLY A 123 -9.22 10.92 6.15
C GLY A 123 -9.72 9.72 6.98
N SER A 124 -10.93 9.25 6.67
CA SER A 124 -11.56 8.09 7.33
C SER A 124 -11.41 6.78 6.55
N LYS A 125 -10.53 6.71 5.55
CA LYS A 125 -10.46 5.60 4.59
C LYS A 125 -9.26 4.72 4.87
N ASP A 126 -9.32 3.49 4.37
CA ASP A 126 -8.23 2.51 4.52
C ASP A 126 -7.33 2.43 3.29
N MET A 127 -7.65 3.11 2.18
CA MET A 127 -6.84 3.06 0.96
C MET A 127 -6.75 4.43 0.27
N LEU A 128 -5.57 4.71 -0.28
CA LEU A 128 -5.27 5.84 -1.13
C LEU A 128 -4.83 5.37 -2.51
N ILE A 129 -5.25 6.10 -3.54
CA ILE A 129 -4.65 6.06 -4.87
C ILE A 129 -3.73 7.27 -4.97
N VAL A 130 -2.49 7.04 -5.40
CA VAL A 130 -1.49 8.08 -5.62
C VAL A 130 -1.38 8.30 -7.12
N GLU A 131 -1.80 9.47 -7.58
CA GLU A 131 -1.67 9.93 -8.98
C GLU A 131 -0.51 10.91 -9.10
#